data_AF-A0A8X8H2V7-F1
#
_entry.id   AF-A0A8X8H2V7-F1
#
_cell.length_a   1.000
_cell.length_b   1.000
_cell.length_c   1.000
_cell.angle_alpha   90.00
_cell.angle_beta   90.00
_cell.angle_gamma   90.00
#
_symmetry.space_group_name_H-M   'P 1'
#
loop_
_entity.id
_entity.type
_entity.pdbx_description
1 polymer ?
#
loop_
_entity_poly.entity_id
_entity_poly.type
_entity_poly.pdbx_seq_one_letter_code
_entity_poly.pdbx_strand_id
1 'polypeptide(L)'
;MSDPNLRDFYGRVARIEQAHSAGMGFEAEGALGRSHYRRPDRSRRGFVKPLLLVLLCGFGMKATIHYKVGAASYDARVTALKAGEGFDLLGAALMQADPVTVFLSAQIARGVAALERQAGA
;
A
#
# COMPACT_ATOMS: atom_id res chain seq x y z
N MET A 1 9.25 -27.71 53.39
CA MET A 1 8.26 -28.29 52.46
C MET A 1 7.18 -27.26 52.24
N SER A 2 7.01 -26.77 51.01
CA SER A 2 5.86 -25.93 50.66
C SER A 2 4.61 -26.80 50.67
N ASP A 3 3.55 -26.33 51.34
CA ASP A 3 2.27 -27.03 51.40
C ASP A 3 1.71 -27.21 49.96
N PRO A 4 1.51 -28.46 49.49
CA PRO A 4 0.96 -28.73 48.18
C PRO A 4 -0.38 -28.03 47.91
N ASN A 5 -1.22 -27.86 48.94
CA ASN A 5 -2.52 -27.19 48.83
C ASN A 5 -2.36 -25.69 48.54
N LEU A 6 -1.38 -25.06 49.18
CA LEU A 6 -1.10 -23.64 49.01
C LEU A 6 -0.63 -23.35 47.58
N ARG A 7 0.18 -24.25 47.00
CA ARG A 7 0.63 -24.13 45.61
C ARG A 7 -0.51 -24.28 44.60
N ASP A 8 -1.44 -25.20 44.83
CA ASP A 8 -2.62 -25.36 43.97
C ASP A 8 -3.54 -24.14 44.04
N PHE A 9 -3.75 -23.60 45.25
CA PHE A 9 -4.51 -22.38 45.46
C PHE A 9 -3.94 -21.20 44.67
N TYR A 10 -2.64 -20.92 44.80
CA TYR A 10 -2.00 -19.84 44.04
C TYR A 10 -2.03 -20.07 42.53
N GLY A 11 -1.89 -21.32 42.07
CA GLY A 11 -2.04 -21.66 40.65
C GLY A 11 -3.44 -21.35 40.11
N ARG A 12 -4.49 -21.56 40.91
CA ARG A 12 -5.86 -21.21 40.56
C ARG A 12 -6.07 -19.70 40.50
N VAL A 13 -5.56 -18.97 41.50
CA VAL A 13 -5.64 -17.50 41.54
C VAL A 13 -4.94 -16.90 40.33
N ALA A 14 -3.72 -17.35 40.01
CA ALA A 14 -2.96 -16.87 38.86
C ALA A 14 -3.70 -17.09 37.54
N ARG A 15 -4.41 -18.22 37.37
CA ARG A 15 -5.24 -18.47 36.18
C ARG A 15 -6.42 -17.50 36.08
N ILE A 16 -7.07 -17.17 37.20
CA ILE A 16 -8.19 -16.23 37.26
C ILE A 16 -7.69 -14.81 36.94
N GLU A 17 -6.59 -14.37 37.54
CA GLU A 17 -5.98 -13.07 37.27
C GLU A 17 -5.49 -12.94 35.82
N GLN A 18 -4.92 -14.02 35.26
CA GLN A 18 -4.51 -14.06 33.85
C GLN A 18 -5.73 -13.96 32.90
N ALA A 19 -6.83 -14.66 33.21
CA ALA A 19 -8.06 -14.56 32.43
C ALA A 19 -8.68 -13.15 32.55
N HIS A 20 -8.69 -12.58 33.75
CA HIS A 20 -9.19 -11.24 34.01
C HIS A 20 -8.36 -10.16 33.28
N SER A 21 -7.03 -10.21 33.37
CA SER A 21 -6.12 -9.28 32.69
C SER A 21 -6.18 -9.41 31.16
N ALA A 22 -6.47 -10.61 30.64
CA ALA A 22 -6.73 -10.84 29.22
C ALA A 22 -8.11 -10.35 28.74
N GLY A 23 -8.91 -9.71 29.63
CA GLY A 23 -10.23 -9.19 29.30
C GLY A 23 -11.26 -10.28 29.02
N MET A 24 -11.08 -11.47 29.61
CA MET A 24 -12.05 -12.57 29.56
C MET A 24 -13.23 -12.22 30.49
N GLY A 25 -14.03 -11.24 30.06
CA GLY A 25 -15.24 -10.82 30.76
C GLY A 25 -16.31 -11.91 30.73
N PHE A 26 -17.11 -11.93 31.78
CA PHE A 26 -18.21 -12.85 32.04
C PHE A 26 -19.15 -12.98 30.82
N GLU A 27 -19.17 -14.15 30.17
CA GLU A 27 -20.18 -14.48 29.15
C GLU A 27 -21.45 -14.96 29.88
N ALA A 28 -22.36 -14.03 30.16
CA ALA A 28 -23.72 -14.34 30.56
C ALA A 28 -24.65 -14.36 29.34
N GLU A 29 -25.75 -15.09 29.42
CA GLU A 29 -26.84 -15.02 28.45
C GLU A 29 -27.36 -13.57 28.41
N GLY A 30 -27.12 -12.86 27.30
CA GLY A 30 -27.46 -11.43 27.12
C GLY A 30 -26.31 -10.43 27.33
N ALA A 31 -25.13 -10.86 27.76
CA ALA A 31 -23.95 -10.00 27.82
C ALA A 31 -23.30 -9.81 26.43
N LEU A 32 -22.72 -8.63 26.19
CA LEU A 32 -21.95 -8.35 24.97
C LEU A 32 -20.75 -9.30 24.87
N GLY A 33 -20.85 -10.26 23.95
CA GLY A 33 -19.81 -11.25 23.73
C GLY A 33 -18.48 -10.66 23.25
N ARG A 34 -17.42 -11.46 23.34
CA ARG A 34 -16.03 -11.15 22.96
C ARG A 34 -15.85 -10.50 21.57
N SER A 35 -16.79 -10.75 20.65
CA SER A 35 -16.86 -10.15 19.31
C SER A 35 -17.04 -8.62 19.33
N HIS A 36 -17.55 -8.05 20.42
CA HIS A 36 -17.71 -6.60 20.56
C HIS A 36 -16.39 -5.88 20.94
N TYR A 37 -15.51 -6.54 21.70
CA TYR A 37 -14.27 -5.95 22.20
C TYR A 37 -13.04 -6.26 21.35
N ARG A 38 -13.02 -7.37 20.60
CA ARG A 38 -11.98 -7.62 19.60
C ARG A 38 -12.32 -6.85 18.33
N ARG A 39 -11.81 -5.62 18.21
CA ARG A 39 -11.64 -5.00 16.89
C ARG A 39 -10.82 -6.00 16.04
N PRO A 40 -11.31 -6.44 14.87
CA PRO A 40 -10.53 -7.30 14.01
C PRO A 40 -9.21 -6.59 13.71
N ASP A 41 -8.10 -7.30 13.90
CA ASP A 41 -6.78 -6.77 13.62
C ASP A 41 -6.79 -6.21 12.20
N ARG A 42 -6.53 -4.90 12.06
CA ARG A 42 -6.60 -4.23 10.78
C ARG A 42 -5.52 -4.84 9.91
N SER A 43 -5.96 -5.72 9.02
CA SER A 43 -5.15 -6.54 8.13
C SER A 43 -3.89 -5.83 7.66
N ARG A 44 -2.76 -6.57 7.65
CA ARG A 44 -1.47 -6.19 7.06
C ARG A 44 -1.55 -5.65 5.62
N ARG A 45 -2.71 -5.74 4.96
CA ARG A 45 -3.02 -5.12 3.67
C ARG A 45 -3.22 -3.59 3.72
N GLY A 46 -3.13 -2.96 4.90
CA GLY A 46 -3.25 -1.51 5.07
C GLY A 46 -2.29 -0.69 4.20
N PHE A 47 -1.09 -1.21 3.89
CA PHE A 47 -0.11 -0.51 3.05
C PHE A 47 -0.34 -0.67 1.53
N VAL A 48 -1.19 -1.60 1.10
CA VAL A 48 -1.39 -1.88 -0.33
C VAL A 48 -2.04 -0.68 -1.03
N LYS A 49 -3.03 -0.05 -0.39
CA LYS A 49 -3.71 1.13 -0.94
C LYS A 49 -2.76 2.33 -1.12
N PRO A 50 -2.00 2.78 -0.12
CA PRO A 50 -1.07 3.89 -0.32
C PRO A 50 0.05 3.54 -1.31
N LEU A 51 0.55 2.29 -1.31
CA LEU A 51 1.54 1.85 -2.29
C LEU A 51 0.99 1.95 -3.72
N LEU A 52 -0.23 1.48 -3.95
CA LEU A 52 -0.88 1.55 -5.26
C LEU A 52 -1.08 3.01 -5.70
N LEU A 53 -1.47 3.90 -4.79
CA LEU A 53 -1.59 5.34 -5.08
C LEU A 53 -0.25 5.95 -5.52
N VAL A 54 0.85 5.65 -4.81
CA VAL A 54 2.18 6.14 -5.17
C VAL A 54 2.61 5.63 -6.54
N LEU A 55 2.40 4.35 -6.84
CA LEU A 55 2.69 3.79 -8.16
C LEU A 55 1.85 4.46 -9.25
N LEU A 56 0.55 4.67 -9.01
CA LEU A 56 -0.34 5.35 -9.96
C LEU A 56 0.16 6.77 -10.25
N CYS A 57 0.54 7.53 -9.23
CA CYS A 57 1.09 8.88 -9.40
C CYS A 57 2.43 8.86 -10.16
N GLY A 58 3.34 7.95 -9.81
CA GLY A 58 4.65 7.83 -10.46
C GLY A 58 4.53 7.46 -11.95
N PHE A 59 3.77 6.42 -12.26
CA PHE A 59 3.53 6.01 -13.65
C PHE A 59 2.68 7.01 -14.42
N GLY A 60 1.70 7.65 -13.79
CA GLY A 60 0.88 8.69 -14.41
C GLY A 60 1.72 9.90 -14.81
N MET A 61 2.59 10.39 -13.92
CA MET A 61 3.52 11.48 -14.21
C MET A 61 4.52 11.09 -15.31
N LYS A 62 5.08 9.88 -15.26
CA LYS A 62 5.99 9.41 -16.31
C LYS A 62 5.29 9.32 -17.68
N ALA A 63 4.05 8.85 -17.70
CA ALA A 63 3.24 8.73 -18.90
C ALA A 63 2.82 10.08 -19.49
N THR A 64 2.52 11.09 -18.66
CA THR A 64 2.22 12.44 -19.15
C THR A 64 3.46 13.11 -19.75
N ILE A 65 4.63 12.91 -19.15
CA ILE A 65 5.91 13.37 -19.72
C ILE A 65 6.15 12.70 -21.07
N HIS A 66 5.99 11.38 -21.15
CA HIS A 66 6.14 10.63 -22.40
C HIS A 66 5.17 11.12 -23.49
N TYR A 67 3.90 11.37 -23.13
CA TYR A 67 2.89 11.90 -24.06
C TYR A 67 3.23 13.31 -24.56
N LYS A 68 3.65 14.22 -23.68
CA LYS A 68 3.94 15.62 -24.03
C LYS A 68 5.24 15.78 -24.82
N VAL A 69 6.26 14.98 -24.49
CA VAL A 69 7.58 15.05 -25.15
C VAL A 69 7.58 14.27 -26.46
N GLY A 70 6.79 13.19 -26.55
CA GLY A 70 6.79 12.26 -27.67
C GLY A 70 7.92 11.22 -27.56
N ALA A 71 7.70 10.04 -28.14
CA ALA A 71 8.57 8.87 -27.97
C ALA A 71 10.03 9.13 -28.38
N ALA A 72 10.25 9.70 -29.57
CA ALA A 72 11.61 9.92 -30.10
C ALA A 72 12.43 10.90 -29.25
N SER A 73 11.82 12.02 -28.83
CA SER A 73 12.48 13.03 -28.00
C SER A 73 12.68 12.54 -26.56
N TYR A 74 11.83 11.66 -26.06
CA TYR A 74 11.97 11.05 -24.75
C TYR A 74 13.16 10.09 -24.71
N ASP A 75 13.28 9.20 -25.70
CA ASP A 75 14.41 8.27 -25.81
C ASP A 75 15.75 8.99 -26.01
N ALA A 76 15.76 10.09 -26.76
CA ALA A 76 16.96 10.93 -26.90
C ALA A 76 17.42 11.49 -25.54
N ARG A 77 16.49 11.94 -24.69
CA ARG A 77 16.81 12.43 -23.33
C ARG A 77 17.30 11.30 -22.43
N VAL A 78 16.65 10.14 -22.46
CA VAL A 78 17.10 8.96 -21.69
C VAL A 78 18.50 8.53 -22.12
N THR A 79 18.79 8.58 -23.43
CA THR A 79 20.12 8.28 -23.96
C THR A 79 21.16 9.29 -23.50
N ALA A 80 20.82 10.59 -23.46
CA ALA A 80 21.68 11.62 -22.91
C ALA A 80 21.96 11.41 -21.41
N LEU A 81 20.94 11.01 -20.62
CA LEU A 81 21.14 10.65 -19.21
C LEU A 81 22.05 9.42 -19.03
N LYS A 82 21.95 8.43 -19.93
CA LYS A 82 22.84 7.24 -19.91
C LYS A 82 24.30 7.59 -20.19
N ALA A 83 24.56 8.70 -20.88
CA ALA A 83 25.89 9.19 -21.18
C ALA A 83 26.49 10.05 -20.06
N GLY A 84 25.70 10.42 -19.04
CA GLY A 84 26.16 11.19 -17.88
C GLY A 84 26.81 10.31 -16.79
N GLU A 85 27.36 10.95 -15.75
CA GLU A 85 27.99 10.27 -14.61
C GLU A 85 27.19 10.44 -13.31
N GLY A 86 27.38 9.52 -12.36
CA GLY A 86 26.76 9.59 -11.03
C GLY A 86 25.25 9.35 -11.05
N PHE A 87 24.47 10.34 -10.59
CA PHE A 87 23.01 10.23 -10.45
C PHE A 87 22.26 10.18 -11.78
N ASP A 88 22.88 10.63 -12.87
CA ASP A 88 22.27 10.62 -14.20
C ASP A 88 21.98 9.20 -14.68
N LEU A 89 22.85 8.24 -14.35
CA LEU A 89 22.68 6.84 -14.71
C LEU A 89 21.46 6.20 -14.02
N LEU A 90 21.23 6.55 -12.75
CA LEU A 90 20.05 6.13 -12.00
C LEU A 90 18.78 6.77 -12.55
N GLY A 91 18.85 8.05 -12.91
CA GLY A 91 17.78 8.76 -13.59
C GLY A 91 17.44 8.11 -14.94
N ALA A 92 18.45 7.71 -15.70
CA ALA A 92 18.29 7.04 -16.99
C ALA A 92 17.62 5.67 -16.84
N ALA A 93 18.02 4.90 -15.83
CA ALA A 93 17.38 3.62 -15.52
C ALA A 93 15.92 3.80 -15.09
N LEU A 94 15.62 4.79 -14.25
CA LEU A 94 14.27 5.08 -13.78
C LEU A 94 13.37 5.60 -14.91
N MET A 95 13.92 6.39 -15.83
CA MET A 95 13.19 7.02 -16.93
C MET A 95 13.10 6.14 -18.18
N GLN A 96 13.66 4.93 -18.20
CA GLN A 96 13.54 4.06 -19.36
C GLN A 96 12.06 3.76 -19.67
N ALA A 97 11.65 3.86 -20.94
CA ALA A 97 10.25 3.72 -21.31
C ALA A 97 9.75 2.28 -21.08
N ASP A 98 9.05 2.05 -19.96
CA ASP A 98 8.46 0.76 -19.63
C ASP A 98 7.17 0.50 -20.41
N PRO A 99 6.78 -0.77 -20.68
CA PRO A 99 5.53 -1.10 -21.36
C PRO A 99 4.29 -0.46 -20.71
N VAL A 100 4.29 -0.33 -19.38
CA VAL A 100 3.22 0.34 -18.61
C VAL A 100 3.15 1.84 -18.94
N THR A 101 4.29 2.50 -19.07
CA THR A 101 4.37 3.94 -19.40
C THR A 101 3.84 4.18 -20.81
N VAL A 102 4.24 3.36 -21.78
CA VAL A 102 3.78 3.46 -23.17
C VAL A 102 2.27 3.26 -23.24
N PHE A 103 1.75 2.22 -22.58
CA PHE A 103 0.30 1.95 -22.51
C PHE A 103 -0.47 3.13 -21.90
N LEU A 104 -0.04 3.64 -20.76
CA LEU A 104 -0.70 4.79 -20.11
C LEU A 104 -0.65 6.05 -20.98
N SER A 105 0.46 6.30 -21.67
CA SER A 105 0.57 7.45 -22.58
C SER A 105 -0.42 7.36 -23.75
N ALA A 106 -0.66 6.16 -24.28
CA ALA A 106 -1.67 5.92 -25.32
C ALA A 106 -3.10 6.13 -24.79
N GLN A 107 -3.37 5.73 -23.55
CA GLN A 107 -4.68 5.96 -22.91
C GLN A 107 -4.93 7.45 -22.68
N ILE A 108 -3.91 8.20 -22.26
CA ILE A 108 -3.98 9.67 -22.14
C ILE A 108 -4.31 10.29 -23.50
N ALA A 109 -3.60 9.90 -24.57
CA ALA A 109 -3.86 10.40 -25.92
C ALA A 109 -5.32 10.17 -26.36
N ARG A 110 -5.85 8.97 -26.12
CA ARG A 110 -7.25 8.62 -26.42
C ARG A 110 -8.24 9.45 -25.61
N GLY A 111 -7.98 9.65 -24.33
CA GLY A 111 -8.81 10.46 -23.44
C GLY A 111 -8.86 11.93 -23.87
N VAL A 112 -7.70 12.51 -24.17
CA VAL A 112 -7.60 13.90 -24.69
C VAL A 112 -8.40 14.05 -25.99
N ALA A 113 -8.20 13.14 -26.94
CA ALA A 113 -8.95 13.17 -28.20
C ALA A 113 -10.46 12.96 -28.04
N ALA A 114 -10.91 12.26 -26.99
CA ALA A 114 -12.33 12.14 -26.66
C ALA A 114 -12.90 13.44 -26.09
N LEU A 115 -12.16 14.13 -25.22
CA LEU A 115 -12.56 15.42 -24.66
C LEU A 115 -12.63 16.52 -25.71
N GLU A 116 -11.65 16.58 -26.61
CA GLU A 116 -11.65 17.54 -27.72
C GLU A 116 -12.87 17.35 -28.65
N ARG A 117 -13.27 16.11 -28.90
CA ARG A 117 -14.49 15.80 -29.67
C ARG A 117 -15.78 16.22 -28.96
N GLN A 118 -15.81 16.20 -27.64
CA GLN A 118 -16.96 16.66 -26.85
C GLN A 118 -17.01 18.18 -26.70
N ALA A 119 -15.86 18.85 -26.66
CA ALA A 119 -15.78 20.31 -26.54
C ALA A 119 -15.93 21.05 -27.88
N GLY A 120 -15.73 20.35 -29.01
CA GLY A 120 -15.94 20.87 -30.36
C GLY A 120 -17.33 20.62 -30.96
N ALA A 121 -18.27 20.09 -30.18
CA ALA A 121 -19.68 19.88 -30.52
C ALA A 121 -20.56 20.85 -29.72
#